data_AF-A0A7L2IMJ7-F1
#
_entry.id   AF-A0A7L2IMJ7-F1
#
_cell.length_a   1.000
_cell.length_b   1.000
_cell.length_c   1.000
_cell.angle_alpha   90.00
_cell.angle_beta   90.00
_cell.angle_gamma   90.00
#
_symmetry.space_group_name_H-M   'P 1'
#
loop_
_entity.id
_entity.type
_entity.pdbx_description
1 polymer ?
#
loop_
_entity_poly.entity_id
_entity_poly.type
_entity_poly.pdbx_seq_one_letter_code
_entity_poly.pdbx_strand_id
1 'polypeptide(L)' 'VPPENVSNKNLLQVRRGGLFFKEKYYKCVHSNEHSIYLQNLEGGLIVVKTKTFILVGTFRVGMYPSMWVGAVKKLGKRS' A
#
# COMPACT_ATOMS: atom_id res chain seq x y z
N VAL A 1 1.76 -1.36 12.69
CA VAL A 1 1.15 -2.65 12.27
C VAL A 1 2.04 -3.22 11.18
N PRO A 2 2.55 -4.45 11.31
CA PRO A 2 3.30 -5.11 10.24
C PRO A 2 2.44 -5.29 8.98
N PRO A 3 3.02 -5.30 7.77
CA PRO A 3 2.27 -5.46 6.51
C PRO A 3 1.48 -6.78 6.46
N GLU A 4 1.96 -7.85 7.12
CA GLU A 4 1.24 -9.12 7.25
C GLU A 4 -0.03 -9.04 8.11
N ASN A 5 -0.17 -8.00 8.95
CA ASN A 5 -1.29 -7.84 9.87
C ASN A 5 -2.40 -6.93 9.31
N VAL A 6 -2.40 -6.56 8.03
CA VAL A 6 -3.44 -5.70 7.44
C VAL A 6 -4.75 -6.49 7.19
N SER A 7 -5.52 -6.70 8.27
CA SER A 7 -6.92 -7.16 8.25
C SER A 7 -7.88 -6.00 7.95
N ASN A 8 -9.13 -6.28 7.55
CA ASN A 8 -10.18 -5.26 7.33
C ASN A 8 -10.40 -4.34 8.54
N LYS A 9 -10.17 -4.83 9.78
CA LYS A 9 -10.21 -4.01 11.01
C LYS A 9 -9.00 -3.07 11.14
N ASN A 10 -7.86 -3.42 10.54
CA ASN A 10 -6.62 -2.63 10.55
C ASN A 10 -6.56 -1.62 9.41
N LEU A 11 -7.36 -1.79 8.35
CA LEU A 11 -7.53 -0.82 7.26
C LEU A 11 -7.98 0.56 7.78
N LEU A 12 -8.92 0.61 8.74
CA LEU A 12 -9.37 1.87 9.35
C LEU A 12 -8.27 2.54 10.19
N GLN A 13 -7.45 1.77 10.89
CA GLN A 13 -6.32 2.30 11.65
C GLN A 13 -5.22 2.83 10.72
N VAL A 14 -4.90 2.09 9.65
CA VAL A 14 -3.93 2.55 8.64
C VAL A 14 -4.42 3.80 7.90
N ARG A 15 -5.74 3.91 7.64
CA ARG A 15 -6.35 5.13 7.10
C ARG A 15 -6.16 6.34 8.00
N ARG A 16 -6.27 6.17 9.33
CA ARG A 16 -6.14 7.27 10.30
C ARG A 16 -4.68 7.57 10.67
N GLY A 17 -3.83 6.55 10.74
CA GLY A 17 -2.52 6.62 11.38
C GLY A 17 -1.34 6.19 10.50
N GLY A 18 -1.55 5.85 9.23
CA GLY A 18 -0.47 5.40 8.35
C GLY A 18 0.06 3.99 8.67
N LEU A 19 1.19 3.63 8.05
CA LEU A 19 1.82 2.32 8.20
C LEU A 19 3.32 2.49 8.38
N PHE A 20 3.88 1.81 9.39
CA PHE A 20 5.32 1.60 9.49
C PHE A 20 5.71 0.36 8.67
N PHE A 21 6.61 0.54 7.72
CA PHE A 21 7.13 -0.53 6.87
C PHE A 21 8.63 -0.33 6.64
N LYS A 22 9.43 -1.38 6.86
CA LYS A 22 10.90 -1.33 6.74
C LYS A 22 11.51 -0.12 7.46
N GLU A 23 11.17 0.06 8.74
CA GLU A 23 11.67 1.14 9.61
C GLU A 23 11.30 2.56 9.17
N LYS A 24 10.42 2.68 8.16
CA LYS A 24 9.96 3.97 7.63
C LYS A 24 8.47 4.14 7.88
N TYR A 25 8.09 5.35 8.29
CA TYR A 25 6.70 5.72 8.42
C TYR A 25 6.15 6.20 7.08
N TYR A 26 5.00 5.67 6.67
CA TYR A 26 4.27 6.10 5.50
C TYR A 26 2.87 6.58 5.89
N LYS A 27 2.52 7.80 5.47
CA LYS A 27 1.19 8.37 5.69
C LYS A 27 0.22 7.86 4.63
N CYS A 28 -0.99 7.49 5.03
CA CYS A 28 -2.03 7.08 4.08
C CYS A 28 -2.47 8.29 3.25
N VAL A 29 -2.35 8.18 1.94
CA VAL A 29 -2.79 9.22 0.99
C VAL A 29 -4.09 8.82 0.29
N HIS A 30 -4.30 7.53 0.06
CA HIS A 30 -5.53 7.03 -0.53
C HIS A 30 -5.79 5.60 -0.06
N SER A 31 -7.06 5.23 0.07
CA SER A 31 -7.44 3.87 0.41
C SER A 31 -8.80 3.55 -0.19
N ASN A 32 -8.93 2.36 -0.74
CA ASN A 32 -10.20 1.78 -1.14
C ASN A 32 -10.39 0.42 -0.46
N GLU A 33 -11.34 -0.39 -0.92
CA GLU A 33 -11.67 -1.68 -0.29
C GLU A 33 -10.57 -2.73 -0.43
N HIS A 34 -9.76 -2.63 -1.49
CA HIS A 34 -8.75 -3.65 -1.85
C HIS A 34 -7.32 -3.11 -1.90
N SER A 35 -7.11 -1.80 -1.71
CA SER A 35 -5.79 -1.21 -1.79
C SER A 35 -5.63 0.00 -0.87
N ILE A 36 -4.41 0.19 -0.41
CA ILE A 36 -3.98 1.35 0.36
C ILE A 36 -2.73 1.92 -0.32
N TYR A 37 -2.73 3.23 -0.52
CA TYR A 37 -1.59 3.99 -0.99
C TYR A 37 -1.09 4.82 0.18
N LEU A 38 0.18 4.65 0.48
CA LEU A 38 0.88 5.39 1.51
C LEU A 38 2.09 6.09 0.90
N GLN A 39 2.47 7.22 1.48
CA GLN A 39 3.58 8.04 0.98
C GLN A 39 4.42 8.57 2.13
N ASN A 40 5.71 8.74 1.87
CA ASN A 40 6.65 9.45 2.73
C ASN A 40 7.57 10.34 1.87
N LEU A 41 8.56 10.98 2.49
CA LEU A 41 9.48 11.89 1.79
C LEU A 41 10.37 11.19 0.75
N GLU A 42 10.57 9.87 0.87
CA GLU A 42 11.48 9.11 0.01
C GLU A 42 10.76 8.41 -1.14
N GLY A 43 9.43 8.32 -1.10
CA GLY A 43 8.63 7.64 -2.10
C GLY A 43 7.27 7.21 -1.57
N GLY A 44 6.76 6.10 -2.08
CA GLY A 44 5.47 5.56 -1.65
C GLY A 44 5.40 4.05 -1.63
N LEU A 45 4.34 3.60 -0.99
CA LEU A 45 4.02 2.22 -0.69
C LEU A 45 2.60 1.96 -1.15
N ILE A 46 2.40 0.95 -1.99
CA ILE A 46 1.08 0.45 -2.35
C ILE A 46 0.90 -0.93 -1.75
N VAL A 47 -0.19 -1.11 -1.03
CA VAL A 47 -0.60 -2.41 -0.49
C VAL A 47 -1.88 -2.80 -1.21
N VAL A 48 -1.92 -3.96 -1.84
CA VAL A 48 -3.10 -4.51 -2.54
C VAL A 48 -3.47 -5.84 -1.93
N LYS A 49 -4.70 -5.95 -1.43
CA LYS A 49 -5.28 -7.18 -0.92
C LYS A 49 -5.96 -7.94 -2.05
N THR A 50 -5.48 -9.14 -2.35
CA THR A 50 -6.14 -10.11 -3.22
C THR A 50 -6.96 -11.10 -2.39
N LYS A 51 -7.54 -12.13 -3.01
CA LYS A 51 -8.31 -13.16 -2.28
C LYS A 51 -7.43 -14.00 -1.34
N THR A 52 -6.17 -14.21 -1.72
CA THR A 52 -5.24 -15.15 -1.09
C THR A 52 -3.97 -14.49 -0.55
N PHE A 53 -3.60 -13.32 -1.06
CA PHE A 53 -2.33 -12.68 -0.73
C PHE A 53 -2.47 -11.17 -0.51
N ILE A 54 -1.46 -10.61 0.16
CA ILE A 54 -1.26 -9.17 0.24
C ILE A 54 -0.02 -8.84 -0.58
N LEU A 55 -0.20 -8.08 -1.66
CA LEU A 55 0.88 -7.57 -2.49
C LEU A 55 1.33 -6.23 -1.95
N VAL A 56 2.65 -6.07 -1.77
CA VAL A 56 3.26 -4.82 -1.30
C VAL A 56 4.25 -4.35 -2.35
N GLY A 57 4.02 -3.16 -2.90
CA GLY A 57 4.90 -2.51 -3.87
C GLY A 57 5.46 -1.20 -3.30
N THR A 58 6.74 -0.94 -3.49
CA THR A 58 7.38 0.33 -3.13
C THR A 58 7.85 1.04 -4.38
N PHE A 59 7.67 2.37 -4.43
CA PHE A 59 8.22 3.22 -5.48
C PHE A 59 8.99 4.38 -4.84
N ARG A 60 9.99 4.91 -5.55
CA ARG A 60 10.80 6.05 -5.09
C ARG A 60 10.25 7.36 -5.64
N VAL A 61 10.57 8.47 -4.97
CA VAL A 61 10.40 9.83 -5.53
C VAL A 61 11.05 9.89 -6.93
N GLY A 62 10.34 10.45 -7.90
CA GLY A 62 10.76 10.52 -9.30
C GLY A 62 10.22 9.39 -10.20
N MET A 63 9.61 8.35 -9.64
CA MET A 63 8.87 7.36 -10.42
C MET A 63 7.45 7.87 -10.71
N TYR A 64 6.95 7.71 -11.93
CA TYR A 64 5.57 8.07 -12.28
C TYR A 64 4.58 7.18 -11.50
N PRO A 65 3.84 7.72 -10.51
CA PRO A 65 2.98 6.92 -9.65
C PRO A 65 1.93 6.15 -10.47
N SER A 66 1.38 6.76 -11.52
CA SER A 66 0.39 6.16 -12.40
C SER A 66 0.84 4.85 -13.06
N MET A 67 2.09 4.73 -13.47
CA MET A 67 2.62 3.50 -14.09
C MET A 67 2.73 2.36 -13.06
N TRP A 68 3.18 2.67 -11.85
CA TRP A 68 3.35 1.68 -10.78
C TRP A 68 2.03 1.18 -10.20
N VAL A 69 1.10 2.10 -9.98
CA VAL A 69 -0.26 1.76 -9.51
C VAL A 69 -0.96 0.81 -10.48
N GLY A 70 -0.84 1.07 -11.78
CA GLY A 70 -1.40 0.20 -12.82
C GLY A 70 -0.81 -1.21 -12.81
N ALA A 71 0.52 -1.32 -12.70
CA ALA A 71 1.21 -2.60 -12.68
C ALA A 71 0.83 -3.47 -11.46
N VAL A 72 0.88 -2.91 -10.25
CA VAL A 72 0.57 -3.66 -9.02
C VAL A 72 -0.91 -4.05 -8.96
N LYS A 73 -1.81 -3.16 -9.40
CA LYS A 73 -3.24 -3.47 -9.47
C LYS A 73 -3.55 -4.55 -10.52
N LYS A 74 -2.85 -4.55 -11.66
CA LYS A 74 -2.99 -5.57 -12.70
C LYS A 74 -2.47 -6.93 -12.22
N LEU A 75 -1.39 -6.94 -11.44
CA LEU A 75 -0.87 -8.15 -10.82
C LEU A 75 -1.86 -8.72 -9.81
N GLY A 76 -2.42 -7.87 -8.92
CA GLY A 76 -3.39 -8.30 -7.92
C GLY A 76 -4.73 -8.79 -8.48
N LYS A 77 -5.11 -8.41 -9.70
CA LYS A 77 -6.31 -8.94 -10.38
C LYS A 77 -6.11 -10.34 -10.97
N ARG A 78 -4.86 -10.77 -11.18
CA ARG A 78 -4.53 -12.06 -11.81
C ARG A 78 -4.26 -13.18 -10.80
N SER A 79 -4.22 -12.88 -9.50
CA SER A 79 -4.07 -13.84 -8.39
C SER A 79 -5.36 -13.97 -7.61
#